data_AF-U1GKE3-F1
#
_entry.id   AF-U1GKE3-F1
#
_cell.length_a   1.000
_cell.length_b   1.000
_cell.length_c   1.000
_cell.angle_alpha   90.00
_cell.angle_beta   90.00
_cell.angle_gamma   90.00
#
_symmetry.space_group_name_H-M   'P 1'
#
loop_
_entity.id
_entity.type
_entity.pdbx_description
1 polymer ?
#
loop_
_entity_poly.entity_id
_entity_poly.type
_entity_poly.pdbx_seq_one_letter_code
_entity_poly.pdbx_strand_id
1 'polypeptide(L)'
;MAPRPVYPFCAIVGQEEMKLALILATISPDLSGVLIRGEKGTAKSTAVRGLAALLPEHREVPGAYHLSPEEYPTHAEGLGLPATMPE
;
A
#
# COMPACT_ATOMS: atom_id res chain seq x y z
N MET A 1 -20.00 -2.80 7.38
CA MET A 1 -19.75 -1.35 7.25
C MET A 1 -19.62 -1.04 5.76
N ALA A 2 -20.38 -0.09 5.21
CA ALA A 2 -20.21 0.28 3.80
C ALA A 2 -18.80 0.86 3.59
N PRO A 3 -18.10 0.54 2.47
CA PRO A 3 -16.76 1.06 2.23
C PRO A 3 -16.82 2.59 2.19
N ARG A 4 -15.91 3.23 2.92
CA ARG A 4 -15.84 4.70 2.94
C ARG A 4 -15.37 5.14 1.55
N PRO A 5 -16.12 6.01 0.84
CA PRO A 5 -15.75 6.38 -0.51
C PRO A 5 -14.38 7.06 -0.51
N VAL A 6 -13.49 6.59 -1.39
CA VAL A 6 -12.15 7.13 -1.60
C VAL A 6 -12.18 8.06 -2.80
N TYR A 7 -11.44 9.17 -2.74
CA TYR A 7 -11.34 10.09 -3.86
C TYR A 7 -10.56 9.42 -5.02
N PRO A 8 -11.06 9.43 -6.27
CA PRO A 8 -10.41 8.74 -7.39
C PRO A 8 -9.02 9.30 -7.68
N PHE A 9 -8.02 8.42 -7.83
CA PHE A 9 -6.64 8.83 -8.15
C PHE A 9 -6.55 9.67 -9.43
N CYS A 10 -7.27 9.26 -10.48
CA CYS A 10 -7.28 9.96 -11.77
C CYS A 10 -7.94 11.35 -11.71
N ALA A 11 -8.75 11.63 -10.68
CA ALA A 11 -9.41 12.92 -10.49
C ALA A 11 -8.49 13.96 -9.80
N ILE A 12 -7.29 13.56 -9.36
CA ILE A 12 -6.33 14.47 -8.73
C ILE A 12 -5.71 15.36 -9.80
N VAL A 13 -5.98 16.66 -9.67
CA VAL A 13 -5.49 17.69 -10.60
C VAL A 13 -4.01 17.98 -10.34
N GLY A 14 -3.22 17.97 -11.41
CA GLY A 14 -1.77 18.20 -11.36
C GLY A 14 -1.02 17.10 -10.61
N GLN A 15 0.10 17.48 -9.98
CA GLN A 15 0.98 16.56 -9.22
C GLN A 15 1.51 15.40 -10.07
N GLU A 16 1.82 15.65 -11.35
CA GLU A 16 2.20 14.62 -12.32
C GLU A 16 3.43 13.81 -11.87
N GLU A 17 4.46 14.47 -11.31
CA GLU A 17 5.64 13.78 -10.79
C GLU A 17 5.31 12.84 -9.63
N MET A 18 4.46 13.27 -8.69
CA MET A 18 4.03 12.43 -7.56
C MET A 18 3.19 11.25 -8.05
N LYS A 19 2.24 11.48 -8.97
CA LYS A 19 1.42 10.42 -9.56
C LYS A 19 2.29 9.40 -10.28
N LEU A 20 3.23 9.85 -11.11
CA LEU A 20 4.16 9.00 -11.82
C LEU A 20 5.03 8.18 -10.86
N ALA A 21 5.61 8.81 -9.83
CA ALA A 21 6.43 8.11 -8.84
C ALA A 21 5.65 6.99 -8.14
N LEU A 22 4.40 7.26 -7.75
CA LEU A 22 3.52 6.26 -7.13
C LEU A 22 3.17 5.10 -8.07
N ILE A 23 2.87 5.39 -9.34
CA ILE A 23 2.62 4.37 -10.37
C ILE A 23 3.87 3.50 -10.57
N LEU A 24 5.03 4.11 -10.72
CA LEU A 24 6.30 3.40 -10.93
C LEU A 24 6.63 2.49 -9.75
N ALA A 25 6.48 2.98 -8.51
CA ALA A 25 6.70 2.19 -7.31
C ALA A 25 5.75 1.00 -7.17
N THR A 26 4.56 1.09 -7.78
CA THR A 26 3.61 -0.02 -7.81
C THR A 26 3.97 -1.06 -8.89
N ILE A 27 4.53 -0.62 -10.03
CA ILE A 27 4.90 -1.50 -11.14
C ILE A 27 6.22 -2.23 -10.86
N SER A 28 7.19 -1.56 -10.24
CA SER A 28 8.56 -2.06 -10.08
C SER A 28 8.92 -2.17 -8.59
N PRO A 29 8.82 -3.37 -7.99
CA PRO A 29 9.15 -3.58 -6.57
C PRO A 29 10.57 -3.18 -6.18
N ASP A 30 11.52 -3.20 -7.12
CA ASP A 30 12.90 -2.75 -6.92
C ASP A 30 13.00 -1.25 -6.55
N LEU A 31 11.98 -0.47 -6.88
CA LEU A 31 11.83 0.92 -6.44
C LEU A 31 11.27 0.91 -5.01
N SER A 32 12.13 0.55 -4.04
CA SER A 32 11.82 0.34 -2.62
C SER A 32 10.72 1.23 -2.01
N GLY A 33 10.68 2.53 -2.33
CA GLY A 33 9.59 3.40 -1.91
C GLY A 33 9.70 4.85 -2.43
N VAL A 34 8.66 5.64 -2.18
CA VAL A 34 8.56 7.04 -2.62
C VAL A 34 8.44 7.97 -1.41
N LEU A 35 9.38 8.91 -1.25
CA LEU A 35 9.30 9.96 -0.25
C LEU A 35 8.58 11.19 -0.82
N ILE A 36 7.35 11.44 -0.38
CA ILE A 36 6.55 12.58 -0.83
C ILE A 36 6.61 13.70 0.23
N ARG A 37 7.20 14.85 -0.13
CA ARG A 37 7.27 16.05 0.72
C ARG A 37 6.34 17.15 0.22
N GLY A 38 5.81 17.96 1.15
CA GLY A 38 4.97 19.12 0.83
C GLY A 38 4.14 19.58 2.01
N GLU A 39 3.42 20.69 1.85
CA GLU A 39 2.61 21.31 2.91
C GLU A 39 1.36 20.50 3.27
N LYS A 40 0.75 20.79 4.43
CA LYS A 40 -0.55 20.21 4.80
C LYS A 40 -1.61 20.66 3.79
N GLY A 41 -2.53 19.76 3.42
CA GLY A 41 -3.62 20.09 2.48
C GLY A 41 -3.30 19.84 1.00
N THR A 42 -2.10 19.37 0.66
CA THR A 42 -1.67 19.05 -0.72
C THR A 42 -2.19 17.71 -1.27
N ALA A 43 -3.15 17.07 -0.61
CA ALA A 43 -3.72 15.78 -1.02
C ALA A 43 -2.76 14.58 -1.12
N LYS A 44 -1.54 14.64 -0.54
CA LYS A 44 -0.57 13.52 -0.54
C LYS A 44 -1.18 12.18 -0.10
N SER A 45 -1.80 12.13 1.07
CA SER A 45 -2.41 10.90 1.58
C SER A 45 -3.72 10.54 0.87
N THR A 46 -4.36 11.51 0.21
CA THR A 46 -5.51 11.26 -0.67
C THR A 46 -5.07 10.53 -1.94
N ALA A 47 -3.94 10.92 -2.53
CA ALA A 47 -3.37 10.25 -3.71
C ALA A 47 -3.00 8.80 -3.42
N VAL A 48 -2.29 8.54 -2.32
CA VAL A 48 -1.92 7.17 -1.94
C VAL A 48 -3.15 6.28 -1.74
N ARG A 49 -4.18 6.76 -1.03
CA ARG A 49 -5.43 6.00 -0.83
C ARG A 49 -6.20 5.80 -2.13
N GLY A 50 -6.27 6.82 -2.98
CA GLY A 50 -6.91 6.73 -4.28
C GLY A 50 -6.24 5.70 -5.19
N LEU A 51 -4.91 5.63 -5.17
CA LEU A 51 -4.16 4.61 -5.91
C LEU A 51 -4.39 3.21 -5.34
N ALA A 52 -4.32 3.04 -4.02
CA ALA A 52 -4.56 1.77 -3.36
C ALA A 52 -5.94 1.18 -3.69
N ALA A 53 -6.95 2.03 -3.86
CA ALA A 53 -8.30 1.61 -4.27
C ALA A 53 -8.40 1.10 -5.71
N LEU A 54 -7.38 1.32 -6.55
CA LEU A 54 -7.29 0.79 -7.91
C LEU A 54 -6.52 -0.53 -7.99
N LEU A 55 -5.78 -0.89 -6.94
CA LEU A 55 -4.97 -2.10 -6.91
C LEU A 55 -5.81 -3.31 -6.53
N PRO A 56 -5.39 -4.54 -6.92
CA PRO A 56 -6.01 -5.76 -6.44
C PRO A 56 -6.00 -5.83 -4.91
N GLU A 57 -7.00 -6.51 -4.34
CA GLU A 57 -7.00 -6.78 -2.91
C GLU A 57 -5.77 -7.60 -2.53
N HIS A 58 -5.06 -7.16 -1.49
CA HIS A 58 -3.94 -7.89 -0.91
C HIS A 58 -4.46 -8.93 0.09
N ARG A 59 -4.10 -10.20 -0.12
CA ARG A 59 -4.48 -11.28 0.80
C ARG A 59 -3.44 -11.35 1.91
N GLU A 60 -3.86 -10.99 3.12
CA GLU A 60 -3.01 -10.98 4.31
C GLU A 60 -3.39 -12.09 5.29
N VAL A 61 -2.39 -12.60 6.00
CA VAL A 61 -2.57 -13.44 7.18
C VAL A 61 -2.90 -12.54 8.37
N PRO A 62 -3.87 -12.89 9.24
CA PRO A 62 -4.15 -12.12 10.45
C PRO A 62 -2.89 -11.89 11.28
N GLY A 63 -2.53 -10.62 11.52
CA GLY A 63 -1.32 -10.28 12.26
C GLY A 63 -0.90 -8.82 12.11
N ALA A 64 0.25 -8.48 12.70
CA ALA A 64 0.77 -7.12 12.76
C ALA A 64 1.61 -6.70 11.53
N TYR A 65 1.94 -7.64 10.64
CA TYR A 65 2.99 -7.45 9.63
C TYR A 65 2.49 -7.50 8.19
N HIS A 66 1.18 -7.57 7.95
CA HIS A 66 0.57 -7.56 6.60
C HIS A 66 1.17 -8.61 5.63
N LEU A 67 1.66 -9.72 6.17
CA LEU A 67 2.30 -10.78 5.40
C LEU A 67 1.25 -11.50 4.56
N SER A 68 1.57 -11.80 3.30
CA SER A 68 0.80 -12.75 2.51
C SER A 68 0.99 -14.19 3.04
N PRO A 69 0.07 -15.11 2.71
CA PRO A 69 0.23 -16.55 3.01
C PRO A 69 1.56 -17.14 2.52
N GLU A 70 2.11 -16.60 1.43
CA GLU A 70 3.37 -17.07 0.83
C GLU A 70 4.60 -16.53 1.57
N GLU A 71 4.51 -15.30 2.09
CA GLU A 71 5.58 -14.65 2.87
C GLU A 71 5.64 -15.13 4.33
N TYR A 72 4.51 -15.57 4.89
CA TYR A 72 4.41 -15.96 6.29
C TYR A 72 5.46 -17.02 6.72
N PRO A 73 5.63 -18.16 6.01
CA PRO A 73 6.58 -19.19 6.41
C PRO A 73 8.03 -18.70 6.40
N THR A 74 8.36 -17.75 5.51
CA THR A 74 9.71 -17.20 5.37
C THR A 74 10.05 -16.24 6.50
N HIS A 75 9.08 -15.47 6.99
CA HIS A 75 9.32 -14.39 7.95
C HIS A 75 8.87 -14.70 9.38
N ALA A 76 8.04 -15.72 9.60
CA ALA A 76 7.44 -16.01 10.91
C ALA A 76 8.49 -16.20 12.02
N GLU A 77 9.52 -17.02 11.77
CA GLU A 77 10.57 -17.30 12.77
C GLU A 77 11.33 -16.03 13.17
N GLY A 78 11.79 -15.24 12.19
CA GLY A 78 12.55 -14.01 12.44
C GLY A 78 11.74 -12.91 13.11
N LEU A 79 10.41 -12.96 12.98
CA LEU A 79 9.48 -12.02 13.62
C LEU A 79 8.91 -12.53 14.94
N GLY A 80 9.30 -13.73 15.40
CA GLY A 80 8.77 -14.34 16.63
C GLY A 80 7.28 -14.69 16.55
N LEU A 81 6.77 -14.95 15.35
CA LEU A 81 5.39 -15.36 15.11
C LEU A 81 5.24 -16.89 15.23
N PRO A 82 4.01 -17.40 15.47
CA PRO A 82 3.74 -18.83 15.46
C PRO A 82 4.22 -19.50 14.17
N ALA A 83 4.78 -20.72 14.27
CA ALA A 83 5.24 -21.46 13.10
C ALA A 83 4.08 -21.92 12.18
N THR A 84 2.89 -22.08 12.75
CA THR A 84 1.67 -22.39 12.02
C THR A 84 0.87 -21.12 11.79
N MET A 85 0.41 -20.91 10.55
CA MET A 85 -0.46 -19.79 10.22
C MET A 85 -1.69 -19.79 11.13
N PRO A 86 -2.05 -18.64 11.74
CA PRO A 86 -3.33 -18.51 12.40
C PRO A 86 -4.46 -18.66 11.37
N GLU A 87 -5.52 -19.39 11.75
CA GLU A 87 -6.76 -19.48 10.96
C GLU A 87 -7.44 -18.11 10.80
#